data_AF-X5M5H3-F1
#
_entry.id   AF-X5M5H3-F1
#
_cell.length_a   1.000
_cell.length_b   1.000
_cell.length_c   1.000
_cell.angle_alpha   90.00
_cell.angle_beta   90.00
_cell.angle_gamma   90.00
#
_symmetry.space_group_name_H-M   'P 1'
#
loop_
_entity.id
_entity.type
_entity.pdbx_description
1 polymer ?
#
loop_
_entity_poly.entity_id
_entity_poly.type
_entity_poly.pdbx_seq_one_letter_code
_entity_poly.pdbx_strand_id
1 'polypeptide(L)'
;MRKCAISIIKKDIALNAFQKCKIEPKEYGKVGSWFPYLKLRILPKLGCIFFSEITQTDISNIFALIWYAKANTACKALICLNLNLKHAVTLSLDFTLQAIEKAKALLLKQHHKFKNIPTMDWRDIPAFYKTLCKTTSITQLALRLLILTGICTYHTLYLLRLD
;
A
#
# COMPACT_ATOMS: atom_id res chain seq x y z
N MET A 1 18.72 30.79 3.89
CA MET A 1 18.17 30.35 2.57
C MET A 1 18.38 28.87 2.24
N ARG A 2 19.23 28.10 2.93
CA ARG A 2 19.45 26.66 2.65
C ARG A 2 18.29 25.71 3.05
N LYS A 3 17.31 26.16 3.85
CA LYS A 3 16.23 25.29 4.35
C LYS A 3 15.15 24.91 3.32
N CYS A 4 14.99 25.66 2.21
CA CYS A 4 14.00 25.34 1.16
C CYS A 4 14.49 24.36 0.10
N ALA A 5 15.76 24.41 -0.29
CA ALA A 5 16.32 23.58 -1.37
C ALA A 5 16.29 22.08 -1.03
N ILE A 6 16.40 21.73 0.25
CA ILE A 6 16.39 20.34 0.69
C ILE A 6 14.96 19.78 0.84
N SER A 7 13.92 20.63 0.79
CA SER A 7 12.53 20.15 0.72
C SER A 7 12.17 19.53 -0.65
N ILE A 8 12.84 19.99 -1.73
CA ILE A 8 12.63 19.49 -3.10
C ILE A 8 13.20 18.07 -3.25
N ILE A 9 14.35 17.81 -2.61
CA ILE A 9 15.06 16.52 -2.62
C ILE A 9 14.19 15.37 -2.07
N LYS A 10 13.20 15.63 -1.19
CA LYS A 10 12.40 14.53 -0.60
C LYS A 10 11.40 13.89 -1.56
N LYS A 11 10.72 14.72 -2.36
CA LYS A 11 9.78 14.21 -3.38
C LYS A 11 10.57 13.53 -4.49
N ASP A 12 11.70 14.10 -4.88
CA ASP A 12 12.53 13.56 -5.95
C ASP A 12 13.24 12.26 -5.54
N ILE A 13 13.74 12.11 -4.31
CA ILE A 13 14.28 10.83 -3.84
C ILE A 13 13.18 9.77 -3.76
N ALA A 14 12.01 10.09 -3.22
CA ALA A 14 10.91 9.13 -3.14
C ALA A 14 10.39 8.74 -4.54
N LEU A 15 10.38 9.68 -5.49
CA LEU A 15 9.97 9.46 -6.86
C LEU A 15 11.03 8.72 -7.67
N ASN A 16 12.31 8.98 -7.44
CA ASN A 16 13.44 8.24 -8.04
C ASN A 16 13.50 6.82 -7.49
N ALA A 17 13.33 6.62 -6.18
CA ALA A 17 13.21 5.30 -5.58
C ALA A 17 12.01 4.54 -6.14
N PHE A 18 10.88 5.23 -6.33
CA PHE A 18 9.70 4.67 -6.97
C PHE A 18 9.94 4.27 -8.43
N GLN A 19 10.63 5.10 -9.21
CA GLN A 19 10.98 4.82 -10.60
C GLN A 19 11.97 3.65 -10.70
N LYS A 20 13.00 3.58 -9.85
CA LYS A 20 13.93 2.44 -9.85
C LYS A 20 13.26 1.14 -9.42
N CYS A 21 12.43 1.16 -8.38
CA CYS A 21 11.63 -0.01 -7.99
C CYS A 21 10.54 -0.39 -9.00
N LYS A 22 10.22 0.47 -9.97
CA LYS A 22 9.35 0.15 -11.10
C LYS A 22 10.08 -0.63 -12.19
N ILE A 23 11.38 -0.39 -12.33
CA ILE A 23 12.25 -1.00 -13.32
C ILE A 23 12.77 -2.35 -12.81
N GLU A 24 13.01 -2.50 -11.51
CA GLU A 24 13.33 -3.80 -10.91
C GLU A 24 12.14 -4.78 -11.06
N PRO A 25 12.33 -5.92 -11.75
CA PRO A 25 11.32 -6.96 -11.80
C PRO A 25 11.24 -7.63 -10.42
N LYS A 26 10.31 -7.19 -9.56
CA LYS A 26 10.05 -7.85 -8.28
C LYS A 26 9.22 -9.11 -8.50
N GLU A 27 9.73 -10.25 -8.01
CA GLU A 27 9.04 -11.55 -7.94
C GLU A 27 7.74 -11.53 -7.10
N TYR A 28 7.47 -10.45 -6.36
CA TYR A 28 6.26 -10.30 -5.56
C TYR A 28 5.36 -9.19 -6.12
N GLY A 29 4.35 -9.59 -6.89
CA GLY A 29 3.02 -8.97 -7.03
C GLY A 29 2.91 -7.44 -7.15
N LYS A 30 2.62 -6.98 -8.37
CA LYS A 30 2.19 -5.62 -8.76
C LYS A 30 3.13 -4.49 -8.35
N VAL A 31 4.00 -4.15 -9.30
CA VAL A 31 4.71 -2.88 -9.40
C VAL A 31 3.74 -1.71 -9.19
N GLY A 32 3.91 -0.96 -8.10
CA GLY A 32 3.24 0.34 -7.90
C GLY A 32 2.26 0.47 -6.73
N SER A 33 1.90 -0.60 -6.01
CA SER A 33 0.89 -0.49 -4.94
C SER A 33 1.38 0.24 -3.67
N TRP A 34 2.69 0.49 -3.53
CA TRP A 34 3.29 0.97 -2.28
C TRP A 34 3.38 2.50 -2.13
N PHE A 35 3.47 3.26 -3.23
CA PHE A 35 3.60 4.72 -3.22
C PHE A 35 2.40 5.47 -2.60
N PRO A 36 1.13 5.05 -2.80
CA PRO A 36 -0.02 5.70 -2.17
C PRO A 36 0.08 5.71 -0.64
N TYR A 37 0.63 4.66 -0.03
CA TYR A 37 0.78 4.59 1.42
C TYR A 37 1.75 5.65 1.94
N LEU A 38 2.83 5.92 1.19
CA LEU A 38 3.81 6.95 1.53
C LEU A 38 3.24 8.36 1.34
N LYS A 39 2.57 8.59 0.21
CA LYS A 39 1.96 9.88 -0.12
C LYS A 39 0.86 10.28 0.86
N LEU A 40 0.02 9.33 1.28
CA LEU A 40 -1.14 9.63 2.13
C LEU A 40 -0.81 9.68 3.62
N ARG A 41 0.18 8.90 4.10
CA ARG A 41 0.39 8.72 5.55
C ARG A 41 1.70 9.24 6.07
N ILE A 42 2.77 9.15 5.27
CA ILE A 42 4.14 9.41 5.71
C ILE A 42 4.56 10.83 5.32
N LEU A 43 4.39 11.22 4.05
CA LEU A 43 4.77 12.54 3.55
C LEU A 43 4.08 13.71 4.26
N PRO A 44 2.77 13.67 4.59
CA PRO A 44 2.11 14.79 5.26
C PRO A 44 2.66 15.04 6.66
N LYS A 45 3.13 14.00 7.35
CA LYS A 45 3.60 14.07 8.73
C LYS A 45 5.09 14.35 8.88
N LEU A 46 5.90 13.99 7.87
CA LEU A 46 7.34 14.24 7.88
C LEU A 46 7.72 15.72 7.71
N GLY A 47 6.80 16.58 7.26
CA GLY A 47 7.02 18.02 7.15
C GLY A 47 8.35 18.39 6.47
N CYS A 48 8.93 19.54 6.84
CA CYS A 48 10.24 20.00 6.37
C CYS A 48 11.44 19.34 7.09
N ILE A 49 11.28 18.18 7.74
CA ILE A 49 12.35 17.50 8.51
C ILE A 49 13.37 16.81 7.60
N PHE A 50 14.63 17.21 7.65
CA PHE A 50 15.69 16.65 6.82
C PHE A 50 15.84 15.14 7.01
N PHE A 51 16.14 14.38 5.95
CA PHE A 51 16.32 12.93 6.04
C PHE A 51 17.40 12.52 7.07
N SER A 52 18.45 13.33 7.22
CA SER A 52 19.52 13.17 8.20
C SER A 52 19.10 13.43 9.65
N GLU A 53 17.97 14.13 9.87
CA GLU A 53 17.46 14.51 11.19
C GLU A 53 16.30 13.60 11.64
N ILE A 54 15.85 12.66 10.80
CA ILE A 54 14.73 11.77 11.15
C ILE A 54 15.19 10.84 12.27
N THR A 55 14.63 11.04 13.47
CA THR A 55 14.89 10.15 14.58
C THR A 55 13.89 8.99 14.62
N GLN A 56 14.27 7.95 15.36
CA GLN A 56 13.43 6.80 15.65
C GLN A 56 12.08 7.18 16.30
N THR A 57 12.08 8.21 17.16
CA THR A 57 10.91 8.70 17.87
C THR A 57 9.92 9.37 16.91
N ASP A 58 10.42 10.12 15.92
CA ASP A 58 9.59 10.74 14.89
C ASP A 58 8.85 9.69 14.06
N ILE A 59 9.56 8.63 13.66
CA ILE A 59 8.96 7.49 12.97
C ILE A 59 7.88 6.86 13.87
N SER A 60 8.19 6.58 15.14
CA SER A 60 7.20 6.02 16.08
C SER A 60 5.94 6.90 16.19
N ASN A 61 6.10 8.21 16.33
CA ASN A 61 4.99 9.17 16.45
C ASN A 61 4.13 9.25 15.18
N ILE A 62 4.75 9.19 13.99
CA ILE A 62 4.03 9.15 12.70
C ILE A 62 3.11 7.92 12.66
N PHE A 63 3.63 6.77 13.09
CA PHE A 63 2.95 5.49 13.02
C PHE A 63 1.99 5.24 14.19
N ALA A 64 2.18 5.83 15.37
CA ALA A 64 1.40 5.56 16.58
C ALA A 64 -0.13 5.58 16.35
N LEU A 65 -0.64 6.64 15.72
CA LEU A 65 -2.09 6.76 15.43
C LEU A 65 -2.61 5.69 14.47
N ILE A 66 -1.76 5.24 13.55
CA ILE A 66 -2.11 4.32 12.47
C ILE A 66 -1.91 2.86 12.89
N TRP A 67 -0.94 2.63 13.79
CA TRP A 67 -0.47 1.32 14.23
C TRP A 67 -1.57 0.50 14.88
N TYR A 68 -2.38 1.16 15.72
CA TYR A 68 -3.50 0.56 16.43
C TYR A 68 -4.80 0.58 15.62
N ALA A 69 -5.04 1.63 14.83
CA ALA A 69 -6.28 1.76 14.07
C ALA A 69 -6.33 0.88 12.82
N LYS A 70 -5.25 0.83 12.03
CA LYS A 70 -5.21 0.16 10.71
C LYS A 70 -3.87 -0.54 10.52
N ALA A 71 -3.79 -1.72 11.12
CA ALA A 71 -2.56 -2.49 11.26
C ALA A 71 -1.90 -2.87 9.93
N ASN A 72 -2.66 -3.47 9.02
CA ASN A 72 -2.15 -3.86 7.70
C ASN A 72 -1.63 -2.65 6.91
N THR A 73 -2.33 -1.51 7.03
CA THR A 73 -1.89 -0.26 6.39
C THR A 73 -0.61 0.28 7.01
N ALA A 74 -0.44 0.17 8.33
CA ALA A 74 0.77 0.57 9.03
C ALA A 74 1.99 -0.28 8.61
N CYS A 75 1.83 -1.61 8.55
CA CYS A 75 2.87 -2.54 8.11
C CYS A 75 3.30 -2.25 6.66
N LYS A 76 2.36 -2.05 5.74
CA LYS A 76 2.66 -1.69 4.34
C LYS A 76 3.42 -0.37 4.24
N ALA A 77 3.03 0.63 5.04
CA ALA A 77 3.71 1.92 5.09
C ALA A 77 5.13 1.80 5.67
N LEU A 78 5.37 0.95 6.69
CA LEU A 78 6.73 0.68 7.19
C LEU A 78 7.62 -0.01 6.17
N ILE A 79 7.11 -1.05 5.50
CA ILE A 79 7.84 -1.74 4.41
C ILE A 79 8.23 -0.73 3.31
N CYS A 80 7.29 0.17 2.99
CA CYS A 80 7.50 1.23 2.01
C CYS A 80 8.58 2.23 2.46
N LEU A 81 8.53 2.70 3.70
CA LEU A 81 9.55 3.59 4.25
C LEU A 81 10.94 2.93 4.25
N ASN A 82 11.03 1.64 4.57
CA ASN A 82 12.28 0.87 4.53
C ASN A 82 12.89 0.80 3.13
N LEU A 83 12.07 0.54 2.10
CA LEU A 83 12.54 0.51 0.71
C LEU A 83 13.12 1.86 0.26
N ASN A 84 12.47 2.98 0.63
CA ASN A 84 12.99 4.30 0.28
C ASN A 84 14.30 4.63 0.99
N LEU A 85 14.42 4.24 2.27
CA LEU A 85 15.63 4.49 3.03
C LEU A 85 16.80 3.63 2.55
N LYS A 86 16.57 2.37 2.17
CA LYS A 86 17.58 1.54 1.50
C LYS A 86 18.08 2.19 0.22
N HIS A 87 17.17 2.72 -0.60
CA HIS A 87 17.55 3.43 -1.83
C HIS A 87 18.29 4.74 -1.54
N ALA A 88 17.92 5.48 -0.49
CA ALA A 88 18.62 6.70 -0.08
C ALA A 88 20.06 6.41 0.39
N VAL A 89 20.28 5.30 1.11
CA VAL A 89 21.62 4.86 1.51
C VAL A 89 22.47 4.49 0.29
N THR A 90 21.90 3.86 -0.75
CA THR A 90 22.60 3.61 -2.03
C THR A 90 23.02 4.91 -2.73
N LEU A 91 22.32 6.02 -2.48
CA LEU A 91 22.66 7.35 -2.98
C LEU A 91 23.62 8.12 -2.06
N SER A 92 24.26 7.42 -1.10
CA SER A 92 25.21 7.99 -0.14
C SER A 92 24.61 9.07 0.77
N LEU A 93 23.32 8.98 1.12
CA LEU A 93 22.78 9.72 2.26
C LEU A 93 23.09 8.96 3.56
N ASP A 94 23.68 9.65 4.54
CA ASP A 94 23.96 9.10 5.87
C ASP A 94 22.65 8.87 6.64
N PHE A 95 22.13 7.66 6.54
CA PHE A 95 20.97 7.23 7.29
C PHE A 95 21.22 5.86 7.93
N THR A 96 20.96 5.74 9.23
CA THR A 96 21.05 4.45 9.91
C THR A 96 19.84 3.58 9.58
N LEU A 97 20.02 2.52 8.78
CA LEU A 97 18.96 1.56 8.45
C LEU A 97 18.26 0.97 9.70
N GLN A 98 19.01 0.91 10.81
CA GLN A 98 18.54 0.42 12.11
C GLN A 98 17.41 1.28 12.72
N ALA A 99 17.25 2.55 12.32
CA ALA A 99 16.26 3.46 12.90
C ALA A 99 14.82 2.93 12.79
N ILE A 100 14.50 2.21 11.71
CA ILE A 100 13.17 1.63 11.48
C ILE A 100 12.91 0.46 12.42
N GLU A 101 13.90 -0.42 12.58
CA GLU A 101 13.77 -1.60 13.45
C GLU A 101 13.61 -1.17 14.90
N LYS A 102 14.42 -0.19 15.33
CA LYS A 102 14.28 0.37 16.66
C LYS A 102 12.94 1.10 16.82
N ALA A 103 12.44 1.81 15.80
CA ALA A 103 11.13 2.45 15.84
C ALA A 103 10.01 1.41 15.96
N LYS A 104 10.14 0.30 15.26
CA LYS A 104 9.24 -0.86 15.38
C LYS A 104 9.34 -1.51 16.75
N ALA A 105 10.49 -1.48 17.42
CA ALA A 105 10.64 -1.96 18.79
C ALA A 105 10.02 -1.02 19.83
N LEU A 106 10.03 0.30 19.60
CA LEU A 106 9.29 1.27 20.42
C LEU A 106 7.78 1.11 20.26
N LEU A 107 7.33 0.76 19.06
CA LEU A 107 5.95 0.39 18.83
C LEU A 107 5.70 -0.97 19.48
N LEU A 108 4.84 -1.03 20.50
CA LEU A 108 4.42 -2.29 21.11
C LEU A 108 3.86 -3.27 20.06
N LYS A 109 3.85 -4.57 20.41
CA LYS A 109 3.32 -5.62 19.55
C LYS A 109 1.91 -5.26 19.08
N GLN A 110 1.71 -5.38 17.77
CA GLN A 110 0.43 -5.08 17.15
C GLN A 110 -0.57 -6.20 17.46
N HIS A 111 -1.64 -5.88 18.19
CA HIS A 111 -2.71 -6.85 18.55
C HIS A 111 -3.78 -7.02 17.47
N HIS A 112 -3.41 -6.87 16.20
CA HIS A 112 -4.38 -7.01 15.12
C HIS A 112 -4.70 -8.48 14.87
N LYS A 113 -5.95 -8.85 15.13
CA LYS A 113 -6.49 -10.16 14.73
C LYS A 113 -7.03 -10.05 13.31
N PHE A 114 -6.54 -10.93 12.43
CA PHE A 114 -7.07 -11.05 11.08
C PHE A 114 -8.51 -11.54 11.16
N LYS A 115 -9.45 -10.78 10.58
CA LYS A 115 -10.86 -11.20 10.46
C LYS A 115 -11.06 -11.68 9.03
N ASN A 116 -11.51 -12.93 8.88
CA ASN A 116 -11.90 -13.45 7.58
C ASN A 116 -13.12 -12.67 7.05
N ILE A 117 -13.13 -12.37 5.76
CA ILE A 117 -14.30 -11.82 5.08
C ILE A 117 -15.26 -13.00 4.88
N PRO A 118 -16.50 -12.94 5.39
CA PRO A 118 -17.43 -14.05 5.24
C PRO A 118 -17.77 -14.25 3.77
N THR A 119 -17.71 -15.49 3.32
CA THR A 119 -18.15 -15.90 1.99
C THR A 119 -19.63 -16.26 2.04
N MET A 120 -20.36 -16.03 0.96
CA MET A 120 -21.72 -16.54 0.77
C MET A 120 -21.70 -18.08 0.80
N ASP A 121 -22.72 -18.71 1.39
CA ASP A 121 -22.89 -20.16 1.31
C ASP A 121 -23.19 -20.57 -0.15
N TRP A 122 -22.60 -21.67 -0.61
CA TRP A 122 -22.77 -22.17 -1.98
C TRP A 122 -24.23 -22.47 -2.33
N ARG A 123 -25.03 -22.82 -1.31
CA ARG A 123 -26.47 -23.14 -1.47
C ARG A 123 -27.32 -21.91 -1.80
N ASP A 124 -26.86 -20.72 -1.40
CA ASP A 124 -27.58 -19.47 -1.63
C ASP A 124 -27.28 -18.87 -3.02
N ILE A 125 -26.20 -19.31 -3.66
CA ILE A 125 -25.75 -18.80 -4.96
C ILE A 125 -26.83 -18.95 -6.05
N PRO A 126 -27.54 -20.09 -6.22
CA PRO A 126 -28.59 -20.20 -7.24
C PRO A 126 -29.75 -19.23 -7.03
N ALA A 127 -30.12 -18.98 -5.77
CA ALA A 127 -31.15 -18.00 -5.43
C ALA A 127 -30.68 -16.58 -5.76
N PHE A 128 -29.45 -16.23 -5.39
CA PHE A 128 -28.82 -14.96 -5.74
C PHE A 128 -28.70 -14.78 -7.26
N TYR A 129 -28.28 -15.81 -8.00
CA TYR A 129 -28.20 -15.78 -9.46
C TYR A 129 -29.55 -15.46 -10.11
N LYS A 130 -30.64 -16.06 -9.60
CA LYS A 130 -32.01 -15.74 -10.05
C LYS A 130 -32.38 -14.27 -9.83
N THR A 131 -31.90 -13.63 -8.75
CA THR A 131 -32.13 -12.19 -8.55
C THR A 131 -31.43 -11.35 -9.61
N LEU A 132 -30.22 -11.77 -10.03
CA LEU A 132 -29.48 -11.09 -11.09
C LEU A 132 -30.16 -11.21 -12.45
N CYS A 133 -30.95 -12.26 -12.69
CA CYS A 133 -31.71 -12.50 -13.92
C CYS A 133 -32.86 -11.53 -14.18
N LYS A 134 -33.35 -10.82 -13.15
CA LYS A 134 -34.55 -9.97 -13.25
C LYS A 134 -34.34 -8.67 -14.01
N THR A 135 -33.10 -8.20 -14.11
CA THR A 135 -32.73 -6.95 -14.78
C THR A 135 -31.52 -7.20 -15.68
N THR A 136 -31.41 -6.46 -16.78
CA THR A 136 -30.35 -6.62 -17.79
C THR A 136 -29.45 -5.38 -17.79
N SER A 137 -28.76 -5.16 -16.68
CA SER A 137 -27.62 -4.23 -16.64
C SER A 137 -26.31 -4.94 -17.00
N ILE A 138 -25.38 -4.23 -17.64
CA ILE A 138 -24.03 -4.72 -17.95
C ILE A 138 -23.32 -5.24 -16.68
N THR A 139 -23.55 -4.60 -15.53
CA THR A 139 -22.96 -5.03 -14.25
C THR A 139 -23.49 -6.39 -13.79
N GLN A 140 -24.78 -6.67 -14.02
CA GLN A 140 -25.40 -7.95 -13.67
C GLN A 140 -24.97 -9.05 -14.63
N LEU A 141 -24.83 -8.75 -15.92
CA LEU A 141 -24.29 -9.69 -16.90
C LEU A 141 -22.83 -10.07 -16.56
N ALA A 142 -22.00 -9.08 -16.24
CA ALA A 142 -20.63 -9.29 -15.79
C ALA A 142 -20.56 -10.17 -14.53
N LEU A 143 -21.46 -9.95 -13.56
CA LEU A 143 -21.52 -10.74 -12.34
C LEU A 143 -22.01 -12.18 -12.60
N ARG A 144 -22.96 -12.38 -13.52
CA ARG A 144 -23.37 -13.73 -13.96
C ARG A 144 -22.23 -14.47 -14.63
N LEU A 145 -21.48 -13.80 -15.51
CA LEU A 145 -20.30 -14.37 -16.15
C LEU A 145 -19.22 -14.73 -15.12
N LEU A 146 -19.01 -13.87 -14.12
CA LEU A 146 -18.08 -14.11 -13.02
C LEU A 146 -18.46 -15.38 -12.23
N ILE A 147 -19.74 -15.54 -11.88
CA ILE A 147 -20.22 -16.71 -11.15
C ILE A 147 -20.07 -17.99 -11.98
N LEU A 148 -20.36 -17.93 -13.29
CA LEU A 148 -20.30 -19.10 -14.18
C LEU A 148 -18.87 -19.54 -14.51
N THR A 149 -17.95 -18.59 -14.63
CA THR A 149 -16.57 -18.87 -15.06
C THR A 149 -15.58 -19.01 -13.91
N GLY A 150 -15.89 -18.44 -12.73
CA GLY A 150 -14.98 -18.42 -11.59
C GLY A 150 -13.69 -17.62 -11.82
N ILE A 151 -13.64 -16.81 -12.88
CA ILE A 151 -12.46 -16.05 -13.28
C ILE A 151 -12.31 -14.80 -12.40
N CYS A 152 -11.11 -14.27 -12.24
CA CYS A 152 -10.88 -12.99 -11.55
C CYS A 152 -11.57 -11.82 -12.27
N THR A 153 -12.14 -10.90 -11.50
CA THR A 153 -12.87 -9.71 -12.02
C THR A 153 -12.07 -8.86 -13.02
N TYR A 154 -10.75 -8.74 -12.85
CA TYR A 154 -9.90 -8.00 -13.78
C TYR A 154 -9.96 -8.59 -15.21
N HIS A 155 -10.04 -9.92 -15.31
CA HIS A 155 -10.05 -10.62 -16.59
C HIS A 155 -11.45 -10.59 -17.20
N THR A 156 -12.52 -10.70 -16.39
CA THR A 156 -13.90 -10.51 -16.84
C THR A 156 -14.12 -9.13 -17.47
N LEU A 157 -13.53 -8.08 -16.87
CA LEU A 157 -13.60 -6.72 -17.42
C LEU A 157 -12.78 -6.54 -18.68
N TYR A 158 -11.69 -7.29 -18.85
CA TYR A 158 -10.92 -7.27 -20.09
C TYR A 158 -11.74 -7.88 -21.24
N LEU A 159 -12.42 -8.99 -20.98
CA LEU A 159 -13.30 -9.65 -21.97
C LEU A 159 -14.50 -8.78 -22.38
N LEU A 160 -15.12 -8.06 -21.44
CA LEU A 160 -16.27 -7.20 -21.72
C LEU A 160 -15.91 -5.83 -22.34
N ARG A 161 -14.62 -5.52 -22.47
CA ARG A 161 -14.12 -4.26 -23.06
C ARG A 161 -13.52 -4.46 -24.46
N LEU A 162 -13.60 -5.68 -24.99
CA LEU A 162 -13.15 -6.05 -26.34
C LEU A 162 -14.25 -5.87 -27.41
N ASP A 163 -15.41 -5.34 -27.03
CA ASP A 163 -16.46 -4.82 -27.91
C ASP A 163 -16.38 -3.28 -27.98
#